data_AF-A0A2V6JWB6-F1
#
_entry.id   AF-A0A2V6JWB6-F1
#
_cell.length_a   1.000
_cell.length_b   1.000
_cell.length_c   1.000
_cell.angle_alpha   90.00
_cell.angle_beta   90.00
_cell.angle_gamma   90.00
#
_symmetry.space_group_name_H-M   'P 1'
#
loop_
_entity.id
_entity.type
_entity.pdbx_description
1 polymer ?
#
loop_
_entity_poly.entity_id
_entity_poly.type
_entity_poly.pdbx_seq_one_letter_code
_entity_poly.pdbx_strand_id
1 'polypeptide(L)'
;GDGSENTAVGTGAGTNVVDGFNNTYVGDFVGTDADDEDSTIRIGDLSNGNGAGSLQCYIGGIFNNHQPRSATVAVVTINLTNDHLGWDTIASAGGAQAPLRVPQRAVPAPRGRLQPAAHAEHQAMLNKKVEKLQATVAQQQRQIEALTTQLREQAAQIQKVNAQLEMIRPAPQMVENR
;
A
#
# COMPACT_ATOMS: atom_id res chain seq x y z
N GLY A 1 9.60 -11.84 11.98
CA GLY A 1 8.51 -12.03 12.95
C GLY A 1 7.22 -12.01 12.19
N ASP A 2 6.13 -12.50 12.78
CA ASP A 2 4.81 -12.29 12.16
C ASP A 2 4.12 -11.22 13.01
N GLY A 3 4.08 -9.97 12.53
CA GLY A 3 3.40 -8.88 13.22
C GLY A 3 1.93 -9.21 13.52
N SER A 4 1.40 -8.75 14.66
CA SER A 4 0.06 -9.09 15.14
C SER A 4 -0.76 -7.87 15.56
N GLU A 5 -2.09 -8.00 15.51
CA GLU A 5 -3.03 -7.00 16.03
C GLU A 5 -2.99 -5.61 15.35
N ASN A 6 -2.52 -5.54 14.10
CA ASN A 6 -2.51 -4.30 13.31
C ASN A 6 -3.81 -4.11 12.52
N THR A 7 -4.31 -2.88 12.46
CA THR A 7 -5.47 -2.47 11.64
C THR A 7 -5.01 -1.49 10.56
N ALA A 8 -5.26 -1.82 9.29
CA ALA A 8 -4.94 -0.94 8.16
C ALA A 8 -6.18 -0.69 7.28
N VAL A 9 -6.52 0.58 7.09
CA VAL A 9 -7.71 1.00 6.32
C VAL A 9 -7.29 2.04 5.27
N GLY A 10 -7.30 1.61 4.01
CA GLY A 10 -6.95 2.44 2.85
C GLY A 10 -6.07 1.70 1.85
N THR A 11 -5.80 2.30 0.70
CA THR A 11 -4.86 1.74 -0.28
C THR A 11 -3.42 2.00 0.17
N GLY A 12 -2.58 0.98 0.20
CA GLY A 12 -1.16 1.14 0.60
C GLY A 12 -0.95 1.54 2.07
N ALA A 13 -1.95 1.39 2.94
CA ALA A 13 -1.79 1.63 4.38
C ALA A 13 -0.98 0.52 5.04
N GLY A 14 -0.04 0.87 5.93
CA GLY A 14 0.73 -0.10 6.73
C GLY A 14 1.71 -0.96 5.93
N THR A 15 2.21 -0.46 4.78
CA THR A 15 3.15 -1.21 3.91
C THR A 15 4.49 -1.54 4.57
N ASN A 16 4.81 -0.89 5.67
CA ASN A 16 6.03 -1.06 6.45
C ASN A 16 5.85 -1.97 7.68
N VAL A 17 4.68 -2.58 7.88
CA VAL A 17 4.46 -3.49 9.00
C VAL A 17 5.04 -4.87 8.66
N VAL A 18 6.27 -5.13 9.07
CA VAL A 18 6.95 -6.42 8.93
C VAL A 18 6.77 -7.26 10.21
N ASP A 19 7.27 -6.77 11.35
CA ASP A 19 7.20 -7.45 12.65
C ASP A 19 6.38 -6.69 13.71
N GLY A 20 5.96 -5.45 13.43
CA GLY A 20 5.30 -4.57 14.39
C GLY A 20 3.94 -5.04 14.93
N PHE A 21 3.54 -4.54 16.09
CA PHE A 21 2.29 -4.93 16.76
C PHE A 21 1.41 -3.75 17.23
N ASN A 22 0.10 -4.00 17.27
CA ASN A 22 -0.92 -3.11 17.83
C ASN A 22 -0.95 -1.70 17.21
N ASN A 23 -0.81 -1.60 15.89
CA ASN A 23 -0.85 -0.33 15.16
C ASN A 23 -2.20 -0.09 14.48
N THR A 24 -2.56 1.18 14.30
CA THR A 24 -3.75 1.57 13.51
C THR A 24 -3.38 2.59 12.44
N TYR A 25 -3.54 2.19 11.18
CA TYR A 25 -3.29 3.01 9.99
C TYR A 25 -4.60 3.33 9.27
N VAL A 26 -4.89 4.62 9.08
CA VAL A 26 -6.10 5.08 8.38
C VAL A 26 -5.72 6.13 7.33
N GLY A 27 -5.83 5.78 6.05
CA GLY A 27 -5.58 6.67 4.91
C GLY A 27 -4.88 5.98 3.74
N ASP A 28 -4.62 6.74 2.68
CA ASP A 28 -3.85 6.29 1.51
C ASP A 28 -2.34 6.47 1.78
N PHE A 29 -1.53 5.44 1.53
CA PHE A 29 -0.07 5.43 1.76
C PHE A 29 0.37 5.94 3.15
N VAL A 30 -0.36 5.57 4.19
CA VAL A 30 -0.05 5.95 5.58
C VAL A 30 0.93 4.92 6.18
N GLY A 31 2.12 5.39 6.56
CA GLY A 31 3.25 4.60 7.06
C GLY A 31 4.58 5.39 6.95
N THR A 32 5.69 4.84 7.43
CA THR A 32 7.03 5.42 7.22
C THR A 32 7.91 4.48 6.40
N ASP A 33 9.06 4.98 5.93
CA ASP A 33 10.10 4.16 5.30
C ASP A 33 10.89 3.31 6.33
N ALA A 34 10.53 3.35 7.62
CA ALA A 34 11.17 2.53 8.65
C ALA A 34 10.48 1.16 8.76
N ASP A 35 11.30 0.11 8.88
CA ASP A 35 10.89 -1.29 8.73
C ASP A 35 9.97 -1.81 9.85
N ASP A 36 9.85 -1.11 10.99
CA ASP A 36 8.99 -1.52 12.11
C ASP A 36 8.45 -0.33 12.94
N GLU A 37 7.18 -0.42 13.34
CA GLU A 37 6.52 0.50 14.28
C GLU A 37 5.66 -0.30 15.27
N ASP A 38 5.62 0.13 16.52
CA ASP A 38 4.81 -0.49 17.59
C ASP A 38 3.90 0.55 18.24
N SER A 39 2.69 0.15 18.62
CA SER A 39 1.73 0.98 19.36
C SER A 39 1.48 2.36 18.75
N THR A 40 1.52 2.45 17.41
CA THR A 40 1.44 3.71 16.67
C THR A 40 0.07 3.87 16.00
N ILE A 41 -0.48 5.09 16.08
CA ILE A 41 -1.72 5.48 15.40
C ILE A 41 -1.37 6.53 14.35
N ARG A 42 -1.61 6.22 13.07
CA ARG A 42 -1.44 7.16 11.96
C ARG A 42 -2.75 7.39 11.23
N ILE A 43 -3.13 8.66 11.08
CA ILE A 43 -4.33 9.08 10.36
C ILE A 43 -3.95 10.13 9.32
N GLY A 44 -4.11 9.79 8.04
CA GLY A 44 -3.84 10.68 6.93
C GLY A 44 -2.39 11.16 6.87
N ASP A 45 -1.45 10.43 7.45
CA ASP A 45 -0.04 10.76 7.44
C ASP A 45 0.60 10.37 6.10
N LEU A 46 0.30 11.18 5.08
CA LEU A 46 0.96 11.10 3.79
C LEU A 46 2.25 11.92 3.90
N SER A 47 3.37 11.28 4.22
CA SER A 47 4.69 11.87 3.95
C SER A 47 4.79 12.05 2.44
N ASN A 48 4.62 13.28 1.98
CA ASN A 48 4.67 13.68 0.56
C ASN A 48 6.11 13.63 -0.01
N GLY A 49 6.95 12.71 0.48
CA GLY A 49 8.34 12.51 0.07
C GLY A 49 9.32 13.57 0.59
N ASN A 50 8.91 14.50 1.46
CA ASN A 50 9.79 15.54 2.02
C ASN A 50 9.93 15.51 3.56
N GLY A 51 9.31 14.55 4.24
CA GLY A 51 9.36 14.42 5.71
C GLY A 51 8.47 15.41 6.49
N ALA A 52 7.72 16.28 5.81
CA ALA A 52 6.62 17.04 6.40
C ALA A 52 5.32 16.29 6.07
N GLY A 53 4.66 15.72 7.08
CA GLY A 53 3.40 14.99 6.93
C GLY A 53 2.26 15.83 6.31
N SER A 54 1.02 15.42 6.56
CA SER A 54 -0.16 16.06 5.96
C SER A 54 -0.18 17.59 6.08
N LEU A 55 -0.27 18.30 4.94
CA LEU A 55 -0.23 19.77 4.89
C LEU A 55 -1.42 20.43 5.59
N GLN A 56 -2.56 19.75 5.67
CA GLN A 56 -3.79 20.22 6.31
C GLN A 56 -4.61 19.01 6.78
N CYS A 57 -5.32 19.13 7.90
CA CYS A 57 -6.30 18.15 8.37
C CYS A 57 -7.72 18.72 8.21
N TYR A 58 -8.56 18.04 7.43
CA TYR A 58 -9.96 18.43 7.25
C TYR A 58 -10.89 17.40 7.89
N ILE A 59 -11.61 17.81 8.94
CA ILE A 59 -12.70 17.02 9.53
C ILE A 59 -14.03 17.60 9.01
N GLY A 60 -14.79 16.77 8.29
CA GLY A 60 -16.08 17.15 7.72
C GLY A 60 -17.10 17.59 8.79
N GLY A 61 -17.99 18.51 8.44
CA GLY A 61 -19.04 18.99 9.34
C GLY A 61 -18.64 20.13 10.29
N ILE A 62 -17.33 20.36 10.51
CA ILE A 62 -16.86 21.47 11.36
C ILE A 62 -17.20 22.84 10.75
N PHE A 63 -16.93 23.05 9.46
CA PHE A 63 -17.08 24.36 8.81
C PHE A 63 -18.51 24.92 8.91
N ASN A 64 -19.53 24.07 8.84
CA ASN A 64 -20.92 24.49 8.89
C ASN A 64 -21.46 24.65 10.32
N ASN A 65 -20.70 24.28 11.35
CA ASN A 65 -21.09 24.41 12.75
C ASN A 65 -20.37 25.61 13.39
N HIS A 66 -20.65 26.81 12.88
CA HIS A 66 -20.07 28.04 13.42
C HIS A 66 -20.45 28.20 14.89
N GLN A 67 -19.45 28.47 15.73
CA GLN A 67 -19.69 28.69 17.14
C GLN A 67 -20.46 30.00 17.39
N PRO A 68 -21.28 30.06 18.46
CA PRO A 68 -21.96 31.28 18.84
C PRO A 68 -20.95 32.42 19.01
N ARG A 69 -21.23 33.59 18.42
CA ARG A 69 -20.46 34.83 18.62
C ARG A 69 -20.73 35.45 20.00
N SER A 70 -20.94 34.64 21.02
CA SER A 70 -21.02 35.10 22.39
C SER A 70 -19.60 35.37 22.90
N ALA A 71 -19.48 35.99 24.07
CA ALA A 71 -18.20 36.22 24.74
C ALA A 71 -17.45 34.92 25.08
N THR A 72 -17.98 33.74 24.72
CA THR A 72 -17.52 32.42 25.14
C THR A 72 -17.47 31.49 23.92
N VAL A 73 -16.29 31.01 23.56
CA VAL A 73 -15.97 30.14 22.41
C VAL A 73 -15.62 28.75 22.94
N ALA A 74 -16.16 27.69 22.35
CA ALA A 74 -15.81 26.32 22.73
C ALA A 74 -14.50 25.90 22.05
N VAL A 75 -13.53 25.42 22.81
CA VAL A 75 -12.25 24.94 22.29
C VAL A 75 -12.11 23.46 22.59
N VAL A 76 -11.47 22.72 21.67
CA VAL A 76 -11.06 21.34 21.95
C VAL A 76 -9.83 21.40 22.84
N THR A 77 -9.88 20.68 23.96
CA THR A 77 -8.78 20.61 24.93
C THR A 77 -8.21 19.20 24.99
N ILE A 78 -6.99 19.08 25.50
CA ILE A 78 -6.37 17.79 25.81
C ILE A 78 -6.28 17.70 27.33
N ASN A 79 -6.85 16.65 27.90
CA ASN A 79 -6.63 16.34 29.31
C ASN A 79 -5.29 15.62 29.46
N LEU A 80 -4.29 16.33 29.99
CA LEU A 80 -2.92 15.81 30.14
C LEU A 80 -2.80 14.69 31.19
N THR A 81 -3.85 14.39 31.96
CA THR A 81 -3.84 13.32 32.97
C THR A 81 -4.23 11.97 32.38
N ASN A 82 -5.01 11.94 31.30
CA ASN A 82 -5.53 10.71 30.73
C ASN A 82 -5.58 10.70 29.20
N ASP A 83 -4.93 11.66 28.54
CA ASP A 83 -4.82 11.79 27.08
C ASP A 83 -6.16 11.86 26.32
N HIS A 84 -7.26 12.16 27.02
CA HIS A 84 -8.56 12.31 26.39
C HIS A 84 -8.73 13.70 25.78
N LEU A 85 -9.29 13.76 24.57
CA LEU A 85 -9.85 14.99 24.03
C LEU A 85 -11.08 15.40 24.85
N GLY A 86 -11.15 16.67 25.20
CA GLY A 86 -12.27 17.30 25.88
C GLY A 86 -12.75 18.54 25.15
N TRP A 87 -13.66 19.27 25.79
CA TRP A 87 -14.05 20.60 25.38
C TRP A 87 -14.07 21.52 26.59
N ASP A 88 -13.71 22.77 26.39
CA ASP A 88 -13.84 23.84 27.37
C ASP A 88 -14.33 25.11 26.67
N THR A 89 -14.66 26.14 27.43
CA THR A 89 -15.03 27.43 26.89
C THR A 89 -14.11 28.54 27.35
N ILE A 90 -13.61 29.33 26.41
CA ILE A 90 -12.73 30.48 26.68
C ILE A 90 -13.40 31.79 26.31
N ALA A 91 -12.98 32.89 26.94
CA ALA A 91 -13.44 34.21 26.58
C ALA A 91 -13.00 34.58 25.16
N SER A 92 -13.93 35.05 24.34
CA SER A 92 -13.67 35.49 22.96
C SER A 92 -12.79 36.75 22.98
N ALA A 93 -11.59 36.66 22.41
CA ALA A 93 -10.67 37.79 22.29
C ALA A 93 -11.11 38.73 21.16
N GLY A 94 -12.05 39.64 21.48
CA GLY A 94 -12.24 40.88 20.73
C GLY A 94 -13.62 41.11 20.10
N GLY A 95 -14.35 42.07 20.68
CA GLY A 95 -15.24 43.02 20.00
C GLY A 95 -16.53 42.46 19.40
N ALA A 96 -17.67 42.98 19.85
CA ALA A 96 -18.97 42.77 19.21
C ALA A 96 -18.93 43.18 17.73
N GLN A 97 -18.65 42.24 16.82
CA GLN A 97 -18.75 42.42 15.38
C GLN A 97 -20.01 41.74 14.85
N ALA A 98 -20.84 42.55 14.18
CA ALA A 98 -22.12 42.16 13.58
C ALA A 98 -22.00 40.86 12.76
N PRO A 99 -23.06 40.02 12.73
CA PRO A 99 -23.04 38.75 12.01
C PRO A 99 -22.66 38.98 10.54
N LEU A 100 -21.52 38.42 10.12
CA LEU A 100 -21.19 38.32 8.71
C LEU A 100 -22.19 37.34 8.11
N ARG A 101 -23.05 37.83 7.21
CA ARG A 101 -23.85 36.97 6.34
C ARG A 101 -22.89 36.32 5.35
N VAL A 102 -22.35 35.16 5.73
CA VAL A 102 -21.45 34.40 4.86
C VAL A 102 -22.30 33.63 3.85
N PRO A 103 -21.97 33.65 2.54
CA PRO A 103 -22.66 32.80 1.58
C PRO A 103 -22.56 31.35 2.04
N GLN A 104 -23.72 30.72 2.19
CA GLN A 104 -23.85 29.33 2.59
C GLN A 104 -23.10 28.49 1.55
N ARG A 105 -21.91 27.99 1.89
CA ARG A 105 -21.26 26.97 1.05
C ARG A 105 -22.24 25.81 1.08
N ALA A 106 -22.79 25.45 -0.08
CA ALA A 106 -23.74 24.37 -0.19
C ALA A 106 -23.21 23.19 0.62
N VAL A 107 -24.01 22.70 1.57
CA VAL A 107 -23.75 21.41 2.20
C VAL A 107 -23.38 20.45 1.08
N PRO A 108 -22.19 19.82 1.10
CA PRO A 108 -21.92 18.74 0.18
C PRO A 108 -23.12 17.81 0.27
N ALA A 109 -23.79 17.56 -0.86
CA ALA A 109 -24.90 16.63 -0.89
C ALA A 109 -24.45 15.39 -0.10
N PRO A 110 -25.30 14.83 0.79
CA PRO A 110 -24.95 13.60 1.49
C PRO A 110 -24.37 12.68 0.46
N ARG A 111 -23.09 12.29 0.63
CA ARG A 111 -22.39 11.42 -0.32
C ARG A 111 -23.36 10.28 -0.55
N GLY A 112 -23.97 10.25 -1.74
CA GLY A 112 -24.91 9.20 -2.09
C GLY A 112 -24.21 7.90 -1.76
N ARG A 113 -24.91 6.99 -1.07
CA ARG A 113 -24.42 5.66 -0.65
C ARG A 113 -23.31 5.25 -1.59
N LEU A 114 -22.05 5.25 -1.11
CA LEU A 114 -20.84 4.97 -1.90
C LEU A 114 -21.22 3.88 -2.89
N GLN A 115 -21.25 4.23 -4.19
CA GLN A 115 -21.90 3.40 -5.20
C GLN A 115 -21.29 2.00 -5.09
N PRO A 116 -22.03 0.99 -4.59
CA PRO A 116 -21.49 -0.35 -4.39
C PRO A 116 -20.97 -0.93 -5.71
N ALA A 117 -21.57 -0.48 -6.82
CA ALA A 117 -21.20 -0.81 -8.19
C ALA A 117 -19.75 -0.43 -8.53
N ALA A 118 -19.26 0.77 -8.17
CA ALA A 118 -17.91 1.19 -8.55
C ALA A 118 -16.81 0.35 -7.85
N HIS A 119 -17.03 -0.01 -6.57
CA HIS A 119 -16.15 -0.93 -5.86
C HIS A 119 -16.23 -2.36 -6.41
N ALA A 120 -17.44 -2.84 -6.71
CA ALA A 120 -17.64 -4.15 -7.31
C ALA A 120 -17.00 -4.26 -8.71
N GLU A 121 -17.07 -3.21 -9.52
CA GLU A 121 -16.44 -3.14 -10.83
C GLU A 121 -14.91 -3.13 -10.73
N HIS A 122 -14.34 -2.37 -9.80
CA HIS A 122 -12.90 -2.38 -9.56
C HIS A 122 -12.41 -3.75 -9.10
N GLN A 123 -13.15 -4.39 -8.19
CA GLN A 123 -12.82 -5.72 -7.69
C GLN A 123 -12.96 -6.79 -8.78
N ALA A 124 -13.98 -6.72 -9.63
CA ALA A 124 -14.12 -7.58 -10.79
C ALA A 124 -12.98 -7.38 -11.80
N MET A 125 -12.50 -6.16 -11.98
CA MET A 125 -11.35 -5.86 -12.85
C MET A 125 -10.05 -6.45 -12.29
N LEU A 126 -9.83 -6.35 -10.98
CA LEU A 126 -8.68 -6.97 -10.31
C LEU A 126 -8.70 -8.50 -10.46
N ASN A 127 -9.85 -9.13 -10.20
CA ASN A 127 -10.01 -10.57 -10.38
C ASN A 127 -9.70 -11.01 -11.82
N LYS A 128 -10.19 -10.27 -12.83
CA LYS A 128 -9.83 -10.53 -14.23
C LYS A 128 -8.33 -10.40 -14.52
N LYS A 129 -7.65 -9.42 -13.90
CA LYS A 129 -6.18 -9.27 -14.06
C LYS A 129 -5.46 -10.46 -13.44
N VAL A 130 -5.87 -10.91 -12.26
CA VAL A 130 -5.30 -12.08 -11.58
C VAL A 130 -5.48 -13.34 -12.44
N GLU A 131 -6.68 -13.60 -12.95
CA GLU A 131 -6.95 -14.73 -13.84
C GLU A 131 -6.07 -14.70 -15.11
N LYS A 132 -5.93 -13.53 -15.74
CA LYS A 132 -5.08 -13.37 -16.94
C LYS A 132 -3.61 -13.61 -16.63
N LEU A 133 -3.11 -13.12 -15.50
CA LEU A 133 -1.75 -13.37 -15.05
C LEU A 133 -1.53 -14.85 -14.77
N GLN A 134 -2.46 -15.50 -14.08
CA GLN A 134 -2.38 -16.92 -13.75
C GLN A 134 -2.38 -17.80 -15.01
N ALA A 135 -3.20 -17.46 -16.02
CA ALA A 135 -3.18 -18.12 -17.32
C ALA A 135 -1.85 -17.94 -18.05
N THR A 136 -1.26 -16.73 -17.99
CA THR A 136 0.04 -16.43 -18.61
C THR A 136 1.16 -17.22 -17.93
N VAL A 137 1.18 -17.28 -16.60
CA VAL A 137 2.15 -18.06 -15.83
C VAL A 137 2.03 -19.55 -16.14
N ALA A 138 0.81 -20.09 -16.20
CA ALA A 138 0.60 -21.49 -16.57
C ALA A 138 1.09 -21.81 -17.99
N GLN A 139 0.91 -20.88 -18.93
CA GLN A 139 1.42 -21.02 -20.29
C GLN A 139 2.95 -20.99 -20.33
N GLN A 140 3.58 -20.04 -19.62
CA GLN A 140 5.03 -19.94 -19.53
C GLN A 140 5.63 -21.21 -18.91
N GLN A 141 5.00 -21.76 -17.87
CA GLN A 141 5.46 -23.00 -17.24
C GLN A 141 5.49 -24.19 -18.22
N ARG A 142 4.45 -24.34 -19.05
CA ARG A 142 4.42 -25.38 -20.11
C ARG A 142 5.51 -25.17 -21.16
N GLN A 143 5.76 -23.92 -21.56
CA GLN A 143 6.83 -23.60 -22.51
C GLN A 143 8.21 -23.92 -21.93
N ILE A 144 8.44 -23.63 -20.65
CA ILE A 144 9.68 -23.96 -19.95
C ILE A 144 9.89 -25.48 -19.89
N GLU A 145 8.84 -26.26 -19.56
CA GLU A 145 8.91 -27.72 -19.53
C GLU A 145 9.23 -28.32 -20.90
N ALA A 146 8.59 -27.81 -21.96
CA ALA A 146 8.84 -28.24 -23.33
C ALA A 146 10.29 -27.93 -23.76
N LEU A 147 10.77 -26.70 -23.50
CA LEU A 147 12.15 -26.29 -23.77
C LEU A 147 13.16 -27.12 -22.98
N THR A 148 12.88 -27.40 -21.70
CA THR A 148 13.74 -28.23 -20.84
C THR A 148 13.85 -29.65 -21.37
N THR A 149 12.75 -30.21 -21.90
CA THR A 149 12.73 -31.55 -22.50
C THR A 149 13.58 -31.58 -23.76
N GLN A 150 13.39 -30.61 -24.67
CA GLN A 150 14.20 -30.50 -25.88
C GLN A 150 15.70 -30.32 -25.58
N LEU A 151 16.04 -29.56 -24.54
CA LEU A 151 17.42 -29.37 -24.13
C LEU A 151 18.06 -30.68 -23.61
N ARG A 152 17.32 -31.48 -22.85
CA ARG A 152 17.78 -32.81 -22.41
C ARG A 152 17.97 -33.77 -23.59
N GLU A 153 17.06 -33.76 -24.55
CA GLU A 153 17.19 -34.55 -25.78
C GLU A 153 18.43 -34.15 -26.59
N GLN A 154 18.66 -32.85 -26.77
CA GLN A 154 19.87 -32.34 -27.42
C GLN A 154 21.15 -32.76 -26.68
N ALA A 155 21.16 -32.68 -25.35
CA ALA A 155 22.31 -33.11 -24.55
C ALA A 155 22.61 -34.61 -24.75
N ALA A 156 21.57 -35.46 -24.79
CA ALA A 156 21.74 -36.90 -25.05
C ALA A 156 22.26 -37.16 -26.47
N GLN A 157 21.80 -36.40 -27.46
CA GLN A 157 22.25 -36.54 -28.85
C GLN A 157 23.71 -36.11 -29.01
N ILE A 158 24.15 -35.04 -28.34
CA ILE A 158 25.56 -34.63 -28.30
C ILE A 158 26.44 -35.73 -27.68
N GLN A 159 26.03 -36.33 -26.56
CA GLN A 159 26.78 -37.43 -25.96
C GLN A 159 26.92 -38.62 -26.90
N LYS A 160 25.85 -38.97 -27.63
CA LYS A 160 25.88 -40.03 -28.64
C LYS A 160 26.84 -39.72 -29.79
N VAL A 161 26.83 -38.49 -30.31
CA VAL A 161 27.74 -38.06 -31.38
C VAL A 161 29.19 -38.08 -30.89
N ASN A 162 29.46 -37.63 -29.67
CA ASN A 162 30.79 -37.67 -29.08
C ASN A 162 31.33 -39.11 -28.95
N ALA A 163 30.50 -40.04 -28.48
CA ALA A 163 30.89 -41.45 -28.39
C ALA A 163 31.23 -42.06 -29.77
N GLN A 164 30.46 -41.72 -30.81
CA GLN A 164 30.77 -42.16 -32.18
C GLN A 164 32.08 -41.56 -32.70
N LEU A 165 32.35 -40.29 -32.41
CA LEU A 165 33.60 -39.62 -32.79
C LEU A 165 34.81 -40.21 -32.07
N GLU A 166 34.68 -40.60 -30.80
CA GLU A 166 35.76 -41.26 -30.07
C GLU A 166 36.09 -42.64 -30.66
N MET A 167 35.09 -43.39 -31.13
CA MET A 167 35.32 -44.69 -31.79
C MET A 167 36.01 -44.60 -33.16
N ILE A 168 35.92 -43.45 -33.84
CA ILE A 168 36.54 -43.23 -35.16
C ILE A 168 37.94 -42.61 -35.03
N ARG A 169 38.33 -42.15 -33.83
CA ARG A 169 39.64 -41.53 -33.62
C ARG A 169 40.74 -42.60 -33.76
N PRO A 170 41.67 -42.48 -34.73
CA PRO A 170 42.74 -43.46 -34.92
C PRO A 170 43.65 -43.49 -33.68
N ALA A 171 44.01 -44.69 -33.21
CA ALA A 171 44.97 -44.83 -32.11
C ALA A 171 46.30 -44.15 -32.49
N PRO A 172 46.95 -43.42 -31.55
CA PRO A 172 48.22 -42.77 -31.82
C PRO A 172 49.26 -43.80 -32.26
N GLN A 173 49.63 -43.78 -33.54
CA GLN A 173 50.77 -44.54 -34.04
C GLN A 173 52.02 -43.86 -33.50
N MET A 174 52.60 -44.43 -32.44
CA MET A 174 53.93 -44.04 -31.99
C MET A 174 54.91 -44.41 -33.10
N VAL A 175 55.35 -43.42 -33.87
CA VAL A 175 56.46 -43.59 -34.80
C VAL A 175 57.73 -43.60 -33.96
N GLU A 176 58.25 -44.80 -33.71
CA GLU A 176 59.56 -45.00 -33.10
C GLU A 176 60.63 -44.58 -34.13
N ASN A 177 61.05 -43.33 -34.07
CA ASN A 177 62.20 -42.84 -34.83
C ASN A 177 63.48 -43.21 -34.07
N ARG A 178 64.29 -44.06 -34.70
CA ARG A 178 65.62 -44.49 -34.26
C ARG A 178 66.67 -43.41 -34.43
#